data_AF-A0A940P6T4-F1
#
_entry.id   AF-A0A940P6T4-F1
#
_cell.length_a   1.000
_cell.length_b   1.000
_cell.length_c   1.000
_cell.angle_alpha   90.00
_cell.angle_beta   90.00
_cell.angle_gamma   90.00
#
_symmetry.space_group_name_H-M   'P 1'
#
loop_
_entity.id
_entity.type
_entity.pdbx_description
1 polymer ?
#
loop_
_entity_poly.entity_id
_entity_poly.type
_entity_poly.pdbx_seq_one_letter_code
_entity_poly.pdbx_strand_id
1 'polypeptide(L)'
;MFIAGLTGLKATIVEAAVGLSGEDALRSMGIAYLNFAKNNKGLYEATQLVRQWQSSASDKLSKEILSIFEKVLKYYQLSDTETVHTMRLLRSMMHGFALLEFNQGFGQPVDIEESFLTSLDIIIAGIKATYPNSIKP
;
A
#
# COMPACT_ATOMS: atom_id res chain seq x y z
N MET A 1 13.01 16.34 1.81
CA MET A 1 12.16 15.65 0.83
C MET A 1 11.61 14.33 1.36
N PHE A 2 12.43 13.39 1.83
CA PHE A 2 12.00 12.09 2.37
C PHE A 2 10.94 12.17 3.47
N ILE A 3 11.22 12.95 4.53
CA ILE A 3 10.31 13.14 5.67
C ILE A 3 8.98 13.75 5.21
N ALA A 4 9.01 14.72 4.29
CA ALA A 4 7.80 15.35 3.76
C ALA A 4 6.97 14.34 2.95
N GLY A 5 7.60 13.56 2.08
CA GLY A 5 6.93 12.51 1.30
C GLY A 5 6.32 11.43 2.19
N LEU A 6 7.10 10.91 3.16
CA LEU A 6 6.61 9.90 4.11
C LEU A 6 5.49 10.45 5.01
N THR A 7 5.61 11.69 5.49
CA THR A 7 4.56 12.34 6.29
C THR A 7 3.27 12.51 5.49
N GLY A 8 3.37 13.00 4.25
CA GLY A 8 2.21 13.18 3.37
C GLY A 8 1.54 11.86 3.00
N LEU A 9 2.34 10.83 2.67
CA LEU A 9 1.84 9.50 2.38
C LEU A 9 1.12 8.91 3.60
N LYS A 10 1.73 9.01 4.78
CA LYS A 10 1.12 8.55 6.04
C LYS A 10 -0.22 9.23 6.29
N ALA A 11 -0.27 10.56 6.19
CA ALA A 11 -1.50 11.32 6.43
C ALA A 11 -2.62 10.89 5.47
N THR A 12 -2.30 10.74 4.19
CA THR A 12 -3.26 10.32 3.14
C THR A 12 -3.82 8.93 3.41
N ILE A 13 -2.96 7.98 3.80
CA ILE A 13 -3.37 6.61 4.14
C ILE A 13 -4.20 6.57 5.42
N VAL A 14 -3.81 7.32 6.46
CA VAL A 14 -4.55 7.38 7.73
C VAL A 14 -5.96 7.89 7.51
N GLU A 15 -6.10 9.00 6.77
CA GLU A 15 -7.40 9.59 6.45
C GLU A 15 -8.29 8.61 5.70
N ALA A 16 -7.73 7.93 4.70
CA ALA A 16 -8.45 6.95 3.89
C ALA A 16 -8.92 5.71 4.69
N ALA A 17 -8.31 5.42 5.84
CA ALA A 17 -8.70 4.31 6.70
C ALA A 17 -9.80 4.68 7.72
N VAL A 18 -10.12 5.96 7.89
CA VAL A 18 -11.08 6.41 8.93
C VAL A 18 -12.45 5.77 8.71
N GLY A 19 -12.95 5.10 9.74
CA GLY A 19 -14.28 4.47 9.72
C GLY A 19 -14.36 3.16 8.92
N LEU A 20 -13.26 2.68 8.35
CA LEU A 20 -13.20 1.45 7.56
C LEU A 20 -12.43 0.34 8.28
N SER A 21 -12.66 -0.91 7.85
CA SER A 21 -11.93 -2.08 8.35
C SER A 21 -11.79 -3.15 7.26
N GLY A 22 -10.91 -4.13 7.50
CA GLY A 22 -10.76 -5.30 6.64
C GLY A 22 -10.48 -4.94 5.17
N GLU A 23 -11.21 -5.57 4.27
CA GLU A 23 -11.04 -5.41 2.82
C GLU A 23 -11.31 -3.97 2.34
N ASP A 24 -12.34 -3.31 2.89
CA ASP A 24 -12.72 -1.95 2.48
C ASP A 24 -11.65 -0.93 2.87
N ALA A 25 -11.04 -1.09 4.06
CA ALA A 25 -9.89 -0.29 4.46
C ALA A 25 -8.70 -0.52 3.53
N LEU A 26 -8.41 -1.78 3.13
CA LEU A 26 -7.32 -2.06 2.19
C LEU A 26 -7.53 -1.39 0.82
N ARG A 27 -8.75 -1.46 0.28
CA ARG A 27 -9.10 -0.80 -1.00
C ARG A 27 -8.93 0.71 -0.91
N SER A 28 -9.53 1.32 0.10
CA SER A 28 -9.47 2.77 0.32
C SER A 28 -8.02 3.25 0.51
N MET A 29 -7.24 2.58 1.36
CA MET A 29 -5.84 2.90 1.58
C MET A 29 -4.97 2.71 0.33
N GLY A 30 -5.25 1.68 -0.48
CA GLY A 30 -4.56 1.44 -1.74
C GLY A 30 -4.80 2.58 -2.74
N ILE A 31 -6.05 3.01 -2.91
CA ILE A 31 -6.41 4.14 -3.77
C ILE A 31 -5.73 5.42 -3.28
N ALA A 32 -5.77 5.67 -1.98
CA ALA A 32 -5.11 6.82 -1.36
C ALA A 32 -3.59 6.81 -1.59
N TYR A 33 -2.96 5.63 -1.51
CA TYR A 33 -1.56 5.44 -1.85
C TYR A 33 -1.28 5.78 -3.32
N LEU A 34 -2.06 5.25 -4.26
CA LEU A 34 -1.88 5.49 -5.69
C LEU A 34 -2.04 6.97 -6.03
N ASN A 35 -3.11 7.59 -5.51
CA ASN A 35 -3.39 9.01 -5.70
C ASN A 35 -2.30 9.90 -5.09
N PHE A 36 -1.78 9.57 -3.90
CA PHE A 36 -0.65 10.29 -3.34
C PHE A 36 0.58 10.18 -4.26
N ALA A 37 0.89 8.98 -4.72
CA ALA A 37 2.03 8.71 -5.59
C ALA A 37 1.94 9.52 -6.89
N LYS A 38 0.76 9.50 -7.54
CA LYS A 38 0.45 10.24 -8.77
C LYS A 38 0.54 11.76 -8.60
N ASN A 39 -0.13 12.28 -7.58
CA ASN A 39 -0.23 13.73 -7.38
C ASN A 39 1.06 14.34 -6.80
N ASN A 40 1.96 13.51 -6.26
CA ASN A 40 3.18 13.94 -5.59
C ASN A 40 4.42 13.16 -6.08
N LYS A 41 4.53 12.89 -7.39
CA LYS A 41 5.56 12.02 -7.99
C LYS A 41 6.96 12.19 -7.40
N GLY A 42 7.51 13.42 -7.39
CA GLY A 42 8.86 13.66 -6.89
C GLY A 42 9.02 13.40 -5.37
N LEU A 43 7.99 13.70 -4.57
CA LEU A 43 8.01 13.36 -3.14
C LEU A 43 7.92 11.85 -2.93
N TYR A 44 7.05 11.19 -3.69
CA TYR A 44 6.87 9.75 -3.62
C TYR A 44 8.12 8.99 -4.06
N GLU A 45 8.72 9.34 -5.19
CA GLU A 45 9.98 8.75 -5.67
C GLU A 45 11.10 8.89 -4.64
N ALA A 46 11.21 10.06 -3.99
CA ALA A 46 12.17 10.25 -2.91
C ALA A 46 11.94 9.25 -1.76
N THR A 47 10.69 8.95 -1.40
CA THR A 47 10.41 7.94 -0.34
C THR A 47 10.91 6.54 -0.70
N GLN A 48 11.06 6.19 -1.98
CA GLN A 48 11.52 4.86 -2.39
C GLN A 48 13.05 4.70 -2.38
N LEU A 49 13.80 5.79 -2.25
CA LEU A 49 15.27 5.80 -2.15
C LEU A 49 15.75 5.48 -0.73
N VAL A 50 15.37 4.33 -0.20
CA VAL A 50 15.61 3.94 1.22
C VAL A 50 17.07 4.04 1.63
N ARG A 51 18.00 3.65 0.75
CA ARG A 51 19.46 3.73 1.03
C ARG A 51 19.96 5.16 1.25
N GLN A 52 19.19 6.16 0.82
CA GLN A 52 19.51 7.57 0.96
C GLN A 52 18.79 8.21 2.16
N TRP A 53 18.04 7.45 2.95
CA TRP A 53 17.47 7.97 4.19
C TRP A 53 18.60 8.26 5.19
N GLN A 54 18.73 9.52 5.58
CA GLN A 54 19.84 10.00 6.42
C GLN A 54 19.46 10.10 7.91
N SER A 55 18.25 9.69 8.30
CA SER A 55 17.74 9.93 9.66
C SER A 55 16.85 8.80 10.18
N SER A 56 16.91 8.59 11.50
CA SER A 56 16.00 7.69 12.24
C SER A 56 14.53 8.11 12.13
N ALA A 57 14.25 9.38 11.79
CA ALA A 57 12.89 9.88 11.59
C ALA A 57 12.24 9.29 10.32
N SER A 58 12.99 9.13 9.23
CA SER A 58 12.50 8.46 8.02
C SER A 58 12.16 7.00 8.29
N ASP A 59 13.03 6.29 9.01
CA ASP A 59 12.79 4.90 9.42
C ASP A 59 11.54 4.78 10.28
N LYS A 60 11.38 5.69 11.25
CA LYS A 60 10.20 5.73 12.13
C LYS A 60 8.92 5.94 11.31
N LEU A 61 8.89 6.93 10.42
CA LEU A 61 7.73 7.20 9.58
C LEU A 61 7.40 6.04 8.65
N SER A 62 8.41 5.40 8.06
CA SER A 62 8.20 4.20 7.25
C SER A 62 7.59 3.07 8.06
N LYS A 63 8.09 2.80 9.28
CA LYS A 63 7.53 1.79 10.17
C LYS A 63 6.10 2.12 10.56
N GLU A 64 5.79 3.38 10.82
CA GLU A 64 4.43 3.83 11.10
C GLU A 64 3.49 3.54 9.93
N ILE A 65 3.88 3.85 8.68
CA ILE A 65 3.08 3.53 7.49
C ILE A 65 2.83 2.03 7.37
N LEU A 66 3.88 1.20 7.51
CA LEU A 66 3.74 -0.26 7.46
C LEU A 66 2.81 -0.77 8.56
N SER A 67 2.90 -0.21 9.77
CA SER A 67 2.05 -0.60 10.89
C SER A 67 0.56 -0.34 10.66
N ILE A 68 0.19 0.63 9.81
CA ILE A 68 -1.21 0.90 9.47
C ILE A 68 -1.76 -0.25 8.62
N PHE A 69 -1.03 -0.66 7.57
CA PHE A 69 -1.42 -1.83 6.77
C PHE A 69 -1.42 -3.11 7.59
N GLU A 70 -0.43 -3.33 8.46
CA GLU A 70 -0.40 -4.48 9.37
C GLU A 70 -1.64 -4.53 10.26
N LYS A 71 -2.08 -3.38 10.81
CA LYS A 71 -3.31 -3.31 11.61
C LYS A 71 -4.55 -3.71 10.83
N VAL A 72 -4.65 -3.31 9.57
CA VAL A 72 -5.78 -3.72 8.70
C VAL A 72 -5.69 -5.21 8.37
N LEU A 73 -4.48 -5.72 8.10
CA LEU A 73 -4.25 -7.13 7.81
C LEU A 73 -4.51 -8.06 9.02
N LYS A 74 -4.59 -7.54 10.25
CA LYS A 74 -5.04 -8.33 11.41
C LYS A 74 -6.43 -8.91 11.22
N TYR A 75 -7.25 -8.33 10.35
CA TYR A 75 -8.51 -8.91 9.90
C TYR A 75 -8.35 -10.37 9.40
N TYR A 76 -7.20 -10.67 8.77
CA TYR A 76 -6.89 -11.97 8.18
C TYR A 76 -6.18 -12.95 9.13
N GLN A 77 -6.04 -12.66 10.44
CA GLN A 77 -5.42 -13.55 11.44
C GLN A 77 -4.14 -14.28 10.97
N LEU A 78 -3.34 -13.61 10.15
CA LEU A 78 -2.14 -14.17 9.55
C LEU A 78 -1.07 -14.33 10.63
N SER A 79 -0.26 -15.39 10.53
CA SER A 79 0.99 -15.46 11.29
C SER A 79 1.93 -14.31 10.91
N ASP A 80 2.96 -14.07 11.71
CA ASP A 80 3.95 -13.01 11.43
C ASP A 80 4.61 -13.19 10.07
N THR A 81 4.96 -14.43 9.70
CA THR A 81 5.58 -14.75 8.42
C THR A 81 4.63 -14.50 7.25
N GLU A 82 3.37 -14.92 7.36
CA GLU A 82 2.33 -14.71 6.34
C GLU A 82 2.00 -13.21 6.18
N THR A 83 1.98 -12.46 7.28
CA THR A 83 1.83 -11.00 7.28
C THR A 83 2.97 -10.34 6.50
N VAL A 84 4.22 -10.74 6.75
CA VAL A 84 5.39 -10.20 6.02
C VAL A 84 5.33 -10.51 4.53
N HIS A 85 4.95 -11.73 4.14
CA HIS A 85 4.77 -12.08 2.73
C HIS A 85 3.69 -11.23 2.06
N THR A 86 2.54 -11.07 2.71
CA THR A 86 1.41 -10.28 2.22
C THR A 86 1.78 -8.80 2.11
N MET A 87 2.45 -8.24 3.11
CA MET A 87 2.94 -6.85 3.09
C MET A 87 3.93 -6.59 1.95
N ARG A 88 4.84 -7.53 1.69
CA ARG A 88 5.77 -7.45 0.56
C ARG A 88 5.05 -7.50 -0.78
N LEU A 89 4.06 -8.38 -0.93
CA LEU A 89 3.23 -8.47 -2.13
C LEU A 89 2.47 -7.17 -2.38
N LEU A 90 1.73 -6.67 -1.39
CA LEU A 90 0.98 -5.42 -1.48
C LEU A 90 1.89 -4.25 -1.85
N ARG A 91 3.00 -4.08 -1.14
CA ARG A 91 3.95 -2.99 -1.42
C ARG A 91 4.53 -3.10 -2.83
N SER A 92 4.91 -4.31 -3.26
CA SER A 92 5.49 -4.54 -4.59
C SER A 92 4.47 -4.22 -5.69
N MET A 93 3.24 -4.70 -5.55
CA MET A 93 2.16 -4.42 -6.49
C MET A 93 1.87 -2.92 -6.54
N MET A 94 1.60 -2.28 -5.40
CA MET A 94 1.24 -0.85 -5.38
C MET A 94 2.36 0.04 -5.91
N HIS A 95 3.61 -0.23 -5.53
CA HIS A 95 4.76 0.53 -6.03
C HIS A 95 4.99 0.30 -7.53
N GLY A 96 4.96 -0.96 -7.98
CA GLY A 96 5.13 -1.30 -9.38
C GLY A 96 4.03 -0.69 -10.26
N PHE A 97 2.79 -0.72 -9.79
CA PHE A 97 1.66 -0.13 -10.49
C PHE A 97 1.82 1.40 -10.64
N ALA A 98 2.14 2.10 -9.55
CA ALA A 98 2.40 3.54 -9.58
C ALA A 98 3.57 3.89 -10.54
N LEU A 99 4.66 3.11 -10.50
CA LEU A 99 5.80 3.32 -11.39
C LEU A 99 5.43 3.12 -12.87
N LEU A 100 4.61 2.12 -13.19
CA LEU A 100 4.10 1.89 -14.54
C LEU A 100 3.18 3.04 -14.99
N GLU A 101 2.26 3.50 -14.13
CA GLU A 101 1.39 4.64 -14.43
C GLU A 101 2.22 5.91 -14.70
N PHE A 102 3.22 6.21 -13.86
CA PHE A 102 4.10 7.37 -14.04
C PHE A 102 4.84 7.40 -15.36
N ASN A 103 5.14 6.22 -15.89
CA ASN A 103 5.89 6.02 -17.12
C ASN A 103 4.97 5.79 -18.31
N GLN A 104 3.65 6.01 -18.16
CA GLN A 104 2.63 5.76 -19.19
C GLN A 104 2.71 4.32 -19.74
N GLY A 105 3.04 3.36 -18.87
CA GLY A 105 3.23 1.95 -19.22
C GLY A 105 1.93 1.19 -19.52
N PHE A 106 0.77 1.78 -19.22
CA PHE A 106 -0.54 1.20 -19.52
C PHE A 106 -1.08 1.78 -20.83
N GLY A 107 -0.87 1.07 -21.94
CA GLY A 107 -1.24 1.52 -23.29
C GLY A 107 -2.63 1.10 -23.78
N GLN A 108 -3.35 0.27 -23.02
CA GLN A 108 -4.70 -0.19 -23.38
C GLN A 108 -5.76 0.80 -22.87
N PRO A 109 -6.90 0.98 -23.57
CA PRO A 109 -7.96 1.93 -23.20
C PRO A 109 -8.87 1.38 -22.10
N VAL A 110 -8.26 0.90 -21.01
CA VAL A 110 -8.95 0.42 -19.79
C VAL A 110 -8.68 1.43 -18.69
N ASP A 111 -9.67 1.66 -17.83
CA ASP A 111 -9.48 2.57 -16.71
C ASP A 111 -8.38 2.06 -15.76
N ILE A 112 -7.46 2.97 -15.43
CA ILE A 112 -6.26 2.65 -14.64
C ILE A 112 -6.64 2.40 -13.18
N GLU A 113 -7.59 3.16 -12.65
CA GLU A 113 -8.05 3.01 -11.27
C GLU A 113 -8.83 1.70 -11.09
N GLU A 114 -9.70 1.35 -12.05
CA GLU A 114 -10.39 0.07 -12.11
C GLU A 114 -9.39 -1.11 -12.15
N SER A 115 -8.34 -1.01 -12.97
CA SER A 115 -7.28 -2.02 -13.05
C SER A 115 -6.53 -2.18 -11.73
N PHE A 116 -6.31 -1.08 -11.01
CA PHE A 116 -5.68 -1.08 -9.70
C PHE A 116 -6.56 -1.73 -8.62
N LEU A 117 -7.85 -1.38 -8.57
CA LEU A 117 -8.83 -2.00 -7.65
C LEU A 117 -8.96 -3.50 -7.92
N THR A 118 -9.06 -3.89 -9.19
CA THR A 118 -9.10 -5.30 -9.60
C THR A 118 -7.84 -6.04 -9.12
N SER A 119 -6.67 -5.41 -9.21
CA SER A 119 -5.43 -5.99 -8.70
C SER A 119 -5.46 -6.21 -7.17
N LEU A 120 -6.04 -5.27 -6.42
CA LEU A 120 -6.25 -5.44 -4.97
C LEU A 120 -7.25 -6.56 -4.67
N ASP A 121 -8.33 -6.67 -5.43
CA ASP A 121 -9.33 -7.72 -5.25
C ASP A 121 -8.75 -9.12 -5.50
N ILE A 122 -7.89 -9.25 -6.52
CA ILE A 122 -7.16 -10.49 -6.80
C ILE A 122 -6.24 -10.84 -5.61
N ILE A 123 -5.53 -9.86 -5.04
CA ILE A 123 -4.68 -10.09 -3.87
C ILE A 123 -5.52 -10.48 -2.65
N ILE A 124 -6.62 -9.78 -2.38
CA ILE A 124 -7.56 -10.08 -1.28
C ILE A 124 -8.11 -11.51 -1.41
N ALA A 125 -8.55 -11.91 -2.60
CA ALA A 125 -8.97 -13.28 -2.87
C ALA A 125 -7.82 -14.28 -2.69
N GLY A 126 -6.62 -13.93 -3.15
CA GLY A 126 -5.40 -14.73 -3.00
C GLY A 126 -5.00 -14.97 -1.55
N ILE A 127 -5.12 -13.96 -0.67
CA ILE A 127 -4.88 -14.09 0.78
C ILE A 127 -5.82 -15.16 1.36
N LYS A 128 -7.11 -15.06 1.07
CA LYS A 128 -8.13 -16.01 1.56
C LYS A 128 -7.90 -17.44 1.07
N ALA A 129 -7.54 -17.58 -0.21
CA ALA A 129 -7.28 -18.88 -0.83
C ALA A 129 -5.97 -19.52 -0.32
N THR A 130 -4.93 -18.72 -0.10
CA THR A 130 -3.61 -19.20 0.34
C THR A 130 -3.60 -19.49 1.84
N TYR A 131 -4.31 -18.70 2.62
CA TYR A 131 -4.39 -18.80 4.08
C TYR A 131 -5.83 -19.12 4.50
N PRO A 132 -6.30 -20.36 4.35
CA PRO A 132 -7.71 -20.73 4.55
C PRO A 132 -8.22 -20.58 6.00
N ASN A 133 -7.33 -20.33 6.97
CA ASN A 133 -7.69 -20.02 8.35
C ASN A 133 -7.81 -18.51 8.62
N SER A 134 -7.61 -17.67 7.60
CA SER A 134 -7.45 -16.22 7.77
C SER A 134 -8.69 -15.46 8.24
N ILE A 135 -9.89 -16.03 8.13
CA ILE A 135 -11.14 -15.35 8.53
C ILE A 135 -11.99 -16.27 9.42
N LYS A 136 -11.34 -17.12 10.22
CA LYS A 136 -12.07 -17.91 11.21
C LYS A 136 -12.46 -17.03 12.40
N PRO A 137 -13.70 -17.14 12.92
CA PRO A 137 -14.16 -16.35 14.05
C PRO A 137 -13.31 -16.57 15.31
#